data_AF-A0A951DFC5-F1
#
_entry.id   AF-A0A951DFC5-F1
#
_cell.length_a   1.000
_cell.length_b   1.000
_cell.length_c   1.000
_cell.angle_alpha   90.00
_cell.angle_beta   90.00
_cell.angle_gamma   90.00
#
_symmetry.space_group_name_H-M   'P 1'
#
loop_
_entity.id
_entity.type
_entity.pdbx_description
1 polymer ?
#
loop_
_entity_poly.entity_id
_entity_poly.type
_entity_poly.pdbx_seq_one_letter_code
_entity_poly.pdbx_strand_id
1 'polypeptide(L)'
;ILCDIGSHQADQFVYFTGSTVADVTASQIANVDHPDKPKFQDFGDMMLHGNGGAGYVRVDWFTPRGLGVWGDGRLFIIGTEGYIELRKYTDVAGRKGGNHLFIVDQKQARYIDCNNVVLPFGARFVSDIVNRTHVAQDQQQALLAAELVLKAQKNARVLQFSV
;
A
#
# COMPACT_ATOMS: atom_id res chain seq x y z
N ILE A 1 -2.96 -12.29 -5.68
CA ILE A 1 -2.50 -10.89 -5.86
C ILE A 1 -2.59 -10.08 -4.55
N LEU A 2 -3.68 -10.19 -3.77
CA LEU A 2 -3.85 -9.46 -2.51
C LEU A 2 -2.84 -9.90 -1.45
N CYS A 3 -2.59 -11.21 -1.33
CA CYS A 3 -1.55 -11.76 -0.43
C CYS A 3 -0.12 -11.37 -0.85
N ASP A 4 0.07 -11.05 -2.13
CA ASP A 4 1.37 -10.71 -2.72
C ASP A 4 1.57 -9.19 -2.66
N ILE A 5 1.40 -8.46 -3.77
CA ILE A 5 1.60 -7.00 -3.82
C ILE A 5 0.59 -6.19 -2.98
N GLY A 6 -0.55 -6.77 -2.60
CA GLY A 6 -1.48 -6.14 -1.66
C GLY A 6 -0.96 -6.07 -0.21
N SER A 7 -0.01 -6.94 0.17
CA SER A 7 0.58 -6.98 1.52
C SER A 7 1.23 -5.66 1.92
N HIS A 8 1.95 -5.02 1.00
CA HIS A 8 2.58 -3.72 1.22
C HIS A 8 1.56 -2.62 1.57
N GLN A 9 0.35 -2.70 1.03
CA GLN A 9 -0.69 -1.70 1.25
C GLN A 9 -1.42 -1.96 2.57
N ALA A 10 -1.61 -3.22 2.96
CA ALA A 10 -2.13 -3.58 4.28
C ALA A 10 -1.17 -3.15 5.40
N ASP A 11 0.14 -3.35 5.21
CA ASP A 11 1.16 -2.88 6.15
C ASP A 11 1.12 -1.35 6.31
N GLN A 12 1.06 -0.61 5.20
CA GLN A 12 0.91 0.85 5.22
C GLN A 12 -0.39 1.29 5.90
N PHE A 13 -1.50 0.59 5.64
CA PHE A 13 -2.78 0.86 6.32
C PHE A 13 -2.66 0.70 7.84
N VAL A 14 -2.10 -0.42 8.31
CA VAL A 14 -1.89 -0.67 9.74
C VAL A 14 -0.97 0.39 10.35
N TYR A 15 0.13 0.72 9.67
CA TYR A 15 1.09 1.72 10.12
C TYR A 15 0.48 3.13 10.24
N PHE A 16 -0.14 3.65 9.19
CA PHE A 16 -0.62 5.02 9.16
C PHE A 16 -1.90 5.26 9.98
N THR A 17 -2.75 4.24 10.12
CA THR A 17 -3.93 4.35 11.00
C THR A 17 -3.58 4.05 12.46
N GLY A 18 -2.45 3.42 12.74
CA GLY A 18 -2.11 2.92 14.07
C GLY A 18 -3.08 1.85 14.57
N SER A 19 -3.82 1.20 13.66
CA SER A 19 -4.84 0.21 14.04
C SER A 19 -4.17 -1.02 14.67
N THR A 20 -4.69 -1.44 15.82
CA THR A 20 -4.29 -2.68 16.51
C THR A 20 -5.30 -3.80 16.30
N VAL A 21 -6.50 -3.45 15.82
CA VAL A 21 -7.55 -4.38 15.40
C VAL A 21 -8.11 -3.87 14.09
N ALA A 22 -8.20 -4.75 13.09
CA ALA A 22 -8.73 -4.43 11.78
C ALA A 22 -9.35 -5.66 11.11
N ASP A 23 -10.24 -5.42 10.14
CA ASP A 23 -10.86 -6.46 9.33
C ASP A 23 -11.05 -6.00 7.87
N VAL A 24 -11.42 -6.95 7.02
CA VAL A 24 -11.69 -6.75 5.59
C VAL A 24 -13.19 -6.63 5.38
N THR A 25 -13.65 -5.44 4.98
CA THR A 25 -15.07 -5.20 4.67
C THR A 25 -15.49 -5.91 3.37
N ALA A 26 -14.65 -5.81 2.34
CA ALA A 26 -14.89 -6.42 1.03
C ALA A 26 -13.56 -6.60 0.29
N SER A 27 -13.49 -7.58 -0.62
CA SER A 27 -12.33 -7.77 -1.49
C SER A 27 -12.73 -8.45 -2.79
N GLN A 28 -12.01 -8.14 -3.87
CA GLN A 28 -12.26 -8.64 -5.20
C GLN A 28 -10.94 -8.96 -5.91
N ILE A 29 -10.96 -9.94 -6.81
CA ILE A 29 -9.82 -10.32 -7.65
C ILE A 29 -10.30 -10.66 -9.06
N ALA A 30 -9.42 -10.49 -10.04
CA ALA A 30 -9.70 -10.92 -11.41
C ALA A 30 -8.43 -11.35 -12.14
N ASN A 31 -8.64 -12.13 -13.20
CA ASN A 31 -7.73 -12.24 -14.33
C ASN A 31 -8.45 -11.61 -15.52
N VAL A 32 -7.99 -10.45 -15.97
CA VAL A 32 -8.67 -9.65 -17.00
C VAL A 32 -8.02 -9.84 -18.37
N ASP A 33 -6.68 -9.89 -18.44
CA ASP A 33 -5.93 -9.85 -19.71
C ASP A 33 -4.83 -10.93 -19.80
N HIS A 34 -4.92 -11.98 -18.98
CA HIS A 34 -3.96 -13.10 -18.98
C HIS A 34 -4.66 -14.47 -19.06
N PRO A 35 -5.49 -14.72 -20.10
CA PRO A 35 -6.25 -15.97 -20.22
C PRO A 35 -5.35 -17.22 -20.36
N ASP A 36 -4.13 -17.05 -20.86
CA ASP A 36 -3.10 -18.10 -20.93
C ASP A 36 -2.57 -18.54 -19.55
N LYS A 37 -2.85 -17.76 -18.50
CA LYS A 37 -2.42 -18.01 -17.12
C LYS A 37 -3.63 -18.06 -16.18
N PRO A 38 -4.47 -19.12 -16.24
CA PRO A 38 -5.77 -19.14 -15.57
C PRO A 38 -5.75 -19.03 -14.04
N LYS A 39 -4.60 -19.29 -13.39
CA LYS A 39 -4.42 -19.13 -11.93
C LYS A 39 -3.83 -17.78 -11.54
N PHE A 40 -3.37 -16.99 -12.51
CA PHE A 40 -2.84 -15.66 -12.27
C PHE A 40 -3.99 -14.69 -11.99
N GLN A 41 -3.70 -13.66 -11.21
CA GLN A 41 -4.61 -12.57 -10.89
C GLN A 41 -3.85 -11.29 -11.22
N ASP A 42 -4.35 -10.53 -12.19
CA ASP A 42 -3.76 -9.28 -12.68
C ASP A 42 -4.46 -8.04 -12.14
N PHE A 43 -5.56 -8.23 -11.40
CA PHE A 43 -6.29 -7.20 -10.66
C PHE A 43 -6.71 -7.71 -9.28
N GLY A 44 -6.66 -6.83 -8.28
CA GLY A 44 -7.36 -7.03 -7.03
C GLY A 44 -7.55 -5.75 -6.23
N ASP A 45 -8.60 -5.71 -5.42
CA ASP A 45 -8.84 -4.65 -4.46
C ASP A 45 -9.37 -5.18 -3.12
N MET A 46 -9.25 -4.36 -2.08
CA MET A 46 -9.80 -4.63 -0.77
C MET A 46 -10.15 -3.33 -0.03
N MET A 47 -11.25 -3.38 0.72
CA MET A 47 -11.67 -2.36 1.67
C MET A 47 -11.37 -2.85 3.08
N LEU A 48 -10.66 -2.03 3.85
CA LEU A 48 -10.19 -2.33 5.20
C LEU A 48 -10.81 -1.32 6.17
N HIS A 49 -11.09 -1.78 7.39
CA HIS A 49 -11.43 -0.90 8.49
C HIS A 49 -10.77 -1.38 9.77
N GLY A 50 -10.31 -0.46 10.59
CA GLY A 50 -9.68 -0.74 11.87
C GLY A 50 -10.06 0.32 12.90
N ASN A 51 -9.63 0.09 14.14
CA ASN A 51 -9.90 1.00 15.25
C ASN A 51 -9.21 2.37 15.13
N GLY A 52 -8.32 2.57 14.15
CA GLY A 52 -7.69 3.86 13.85
C GLY A 52 -8.12 4.51 12.52
N GLY A 53 -8.93 3.85 11.69
CA GLY A 53 -9.35 4.42 10.40
C GLY A 53 -9.86 3.39 9.38
N ALA A 54 -10.10 3.85 8.16
CA ALA A 54 -10.52 3.03 7.03
C ALA A 54 -9.53 3.15 5.86
N GLY A 55 -9.49 2.13 5.01
CA GLY A 55 -8.57 2.06 3.87
C GLY A 55 -9.22 1.42 2.66
N TYR A 56 -8.81 1.89 1.48
CA TYR A 56 -9.09 1.23 0.21
C TYR A 56 -7.78 0.96 -0.50
N VAL A 57 -7.61 -0.28 -0.96
CA VAL A 57 -6.41 -0.74 -1.66
C VAL A 57 -6.83 -1.29 -3.00
N ARG A 58 -6.15 -0.84 -4.07
CA ARG A 58 -6.20 -1.47 -5.40
C ARG A 58 -4.79 -1.77 -5.86
N VAL A 59 -4.61 -2.96 -6.43
CA VAL A 59 -3.35 -3.43 -7.01
C VAL A 59 -3.63 -4.11 -8.35
N ASP A 60 -2.65 -4.04 -9.25
CA ASP A 60 -2.76 -4.60 -10.59
C ASP A 60 -1.40 -4.88 -11.22
N TRP A 61 -1.43 -5.64 -12.30
CA TRP A 61 -0.30 -5.94 -13.18
C TRP A 61 -0.42 -5.26 -14.55
N PHE A 62 -1.11 -4.12 -14.65
CA PHE A 62 -1.37 -3.40 -15.91
C PHE A 62 -0.49 -2.16 -16.12
N THR A 63 0.67 -2.09 -15.48
CA THR A 63 1.59 -0.96 -15.71
C THR A 63 2.01 -0.91 -17.19
N PRO A 64 1.71 0.18 -17.92
CA PRO A 64 2.00 0.26 -19.34
C PRO A 64 3.50 0.52 -19.57
N ARG A 65 4.02 -0.01 -20.68
CA ARG A 65 5.44 0.17 -21.08
C ARG A 65 5.86 1.63 -21.20
N GLY A 66 4.93 2.53 -21.51
CA GLY A 66 5.19 3.97 -21.66
C GLY A 66 5.45 4.73 -20.36
N LEU A 67 5.25 4.11 -19.17
CA LEU A 67 5.36 4.82 -17.90
C LEU A 67 6.79 5.26 -17.55
N GLY A 68 7.81 4.55 -18.03
CA GLY A 68 9.23 4.83 -17.76
C GLY A 68 9.72 4.35 -16.38
N VAL A 69 8.84 3.81 -15.54
CA VAL A 69 9.15 3.11 -14.29
C VAL A 69 8.26 1.86 -14.17
N TRP A 70 8.49 1.06 -13.12
CA TRP A 70 7.83 -0.24 -12.93
C TRP A 70 6.39 -0.18 -12.38
N GLY A 71 5.92 1.01 -11.98
CA GLY A 71 4.53 1.25 -11.58
C GLY A 71 4.30 2.69 -11.09
N ASP A 72 3.05 3.19 -11.19
CA ASP A 72 2.65 4.48 -10.61
C ASP A 72 2.06 4.25 -9.21
N GLY A 73 2.93 3.85 -8.28
CA GLY A 73 2.55 3.56 -6.90
C GLY A 73 2.23 4.83 -6.12
N ARG A 74 0.99 4.93 -5.64
CA ARG A 74 0.52 6.08 -4.84
C ARG A 74 0.03 5.68 -3.46
N LEU A 75 -0.08 6.68 -2.59
CA LEU A 75 -0.79 6.59 -1.31
C LEU A 75 -1.41 7.95 -1.00
N PHE A 76 -2.67 7.95 -0.59
CA PHE A 76 -3.34 9.11 -0.02
C PHE A 76 -3.63 8.85 1.45
N ILE A 77 -3.24 9.80 2.31
CA ILE A 77 -3.54 9.77 3.75
C ILE A 77 -4.44 10.97 4.03
N ILE A 78 -5.69 10.71 4.41
CA ILE A 78 -6.70 11.74 4.64
C ILE A 78 -6.92 11.91 6.13
N GLY A 79 -6.69 13.12 6.65
CA GLY A 79 -7.00 13.52 8.01
C GLY A 79 -8.12 14.57 8.05
N THR A 80 -8.55 14.93 9.24
CA THR A 80 -9.59 15.96 9.45
C THR A 80 -9.14 17.37 9.08
N GLU A 81 -7.83 17.64 9.08
CA GLU A 81 -7.27 18.98 8.84
C GLU A 81 -6.51 19.10 7.51
N GLY A 82 -6.42 18.02 6.74
CA GLY A 82 -5.64 18.00 5.51
C GLY A 82 -5.40 16.60 4.99
N TYR A 83 -4.55 16.50 3.97
CA TYR A 83 -4.14 15.22 3.40
C TYR A 83 -2.71 15.24 2.90
N ILE A 84 -2.19 14.04 2.69
CA ILE A 84 -0.89 13.77 2.08
C ILE A 84 -1.09 12.90 0.85
N GLU A 85 -0.44 13.24 -0.27
CA GLU A 85 -0.26 12.37 -1.43
C GLU A 85 1.22 11.98 -1.55
N LEU A 86 1.49 10.69 -1.63
CA LEU A 86 2.81 10.15 -1.97
C LEU A 86 2.76 9.65 -3.41
N ARG A 87 3.69 10.13 -4.25
CA ARG A 87 3.99 9.52 -5.56
C ARG A 87 5.35 8.83 -5.46
N LYS A 88 5.32 7.51 -5.27
CA LYS A 88 6.49 6.73 -4.83
C LYS A 88 7.56 6.65 -5.92
N TYR A 89 7.16 6.43 -7.17
CA TYR A 89 8.11 6.08 -8.23
C TYR A 89 8.18 7.07 -9.39
N THR A 90 7.14 7.87 -9.61
CA THR A 90 7.09 8.84 -10.72
C THR A 90 6.07 9.94 -10.44
N ASP A 91 6.30 11.12 -11.00
CA ASP A 91 5.29 12.17 -11.19
C ASP A 91 4.97 12.24 -12.69
N VAL A 92 3.89 11.56 -13.12
CA VAL A 92 3.56 11.36 -14.54
C VAL A 92 3.43 12.69 -15.27
N ALA A 93 4.27 12.89 -16.30
CA ALA A 93 4.39 14.13 -17.06
C ALA A 93 4.71 15.38 -16.21
N GLY A 94 5.21 15.18 -14.98
CA GLY A 94 5.54 16.21 -14.03
C GLY A 94 7.03 16.25 -13.72
N ARG A 95 7.36 16.28 -12.42
CA ARG A 95 8.74 16.33 -11.92
C ARG A 95 9.48 15.03 -12.25
N LYS A 96 10.80 15.13 -12.39
CA LYS A 96 11.65 13.96 -12.59
C LYS A 96 11.88 13.24 -11.26
N GLY A 97 12.08 11.92 -11.33
CA GLY A 97 12.41 11.08 -10.18
C GLY A 97 11.17 10.46 -9.53
N GLY A 98 11.36 9.90 -8.33
CA GLY A 98 10.30 9.40 -7.47
C GLY A 98 10.35 10.06 -6.09
N ASN A 99 9.69 9.45 -5.11
CA ASN A 99 9.64 9.89 -3.71
C ASN A 99 9.12 11.34 -3.57
N HIS A 100 8.05 11.67 -4.29
CA HIS A 100 7.38 12.96 -4.19
C HIS A 100 6.34 12.93 -3.07
N LEU A 101 6.42 13.88 -2.14
CA LEU A 101 5.46 14.06 -1.06
C LEU A 101 4.74 15.39 -1.25
N PHE A 102 3.41 15.35 -1.36
CA PHE A 102 2.55 16.53 -1.37
C PHE A 102 1.74 16.56 -0.09
N ILE A 103 1.69 17.72 0.56
CA ILE A 103 0.94 17.92 1.80
C ILE A 103 0.02 19.12 1.58
N VAL A 104 -1.26 18.96 1.87
CA VAL A 104 -2.24 20.04 1.83
C VAL A 104 -2.96 20.11 3.16
N ASP A 105 -2.94 21.28 3.78
CA ASP A 105 -3.66 21.55 5.04
C ASP A 105 -4.47 22.85 4.93
N GLN A 106 -5.03 23.31 6.05
CA GLN A 106 -5.83 24.54 6.14
C GLN A 106 -5.08 25.82 5.77
N LYS A 107 -3.76 25.78 5.59
CA LYS A 107 -2.94 26.96 5.31
C LYS A 107 -2.43 26.97 3.88
N GLN A 108 -1.85 25.86 3.41
CA GLN A 108 -1.22 25.81 2.09
C GLN A 108 -0.94 24.39 1.60
N ALA A 109 -0.78 24.26 0.28
CA ALA A 109 -0.18 23.10 -0.35
C ALA A 109 1.36 23.21 -0.35
N ARG A 110 2.05 22.09 -0.10
CA ARG A 110 3.52 22.00 -0.05
C ARG A 110 4.00 20.75 -0.78
N TYR A 111 5.17 20.86 -1.40
CA TYR A 111 5.88 19.75 -2.02
C TYR A 111 7.20 19.52 -1.28
N ILE A 112 7.53 18.25 -1.03
CA ILE A 112 8.79 17.82 -0.41
C ILE A 112 9.39 16.70 -1.28
N ASP A 113 10.66 16.87 -1.63
CA ASP A 113 11.47 15.82 -2.24
C ASP A 113 12.04 14.92 -1.13
N CYS A 114 11.69 13.63 -1.15
CA CYS A 114 12.09 12.67 -0.13
C CYS A 114 13.25 11.75 -0.58
N ASN A 115 13.96 12.04 -1.67
CA ASN A 115 15.04 11.15 -2.15
C ASN A 115 16.24 11.04 -1.18
N ASN A 116 16.41 11.99 -0.26
CA ASN A 116 17.54 12.05 0.67
C ASN A 116 17.13 11.88 2.15
N VAL A 117 16.01 11.21 2.43
CA VAL A 117 15.60 10.89 3.80
C VAL A 117 16.31 9.63 4.30
N VAL A 118 16.65 9.59 5.59
CA VAL A 118 17.23 8.39 6.21
C VAL A 118 16.20 7.27 6.23
N LEU A 119 16.60 6.07 5.78
CA LEU A 119 15.79 4.86 5.85
C LEU A 119 16.22 4.01 7.07
N PRO A 120 15.48 4.05 8.20
CA PRO A 120 16.01 3.57 9.47
C PRO A 120 15.86 2.06 9.70
N PHE A 121 15.09 1.35 8.86
CA PHE A 121 14.69 -0.04 9.12
C PHE A 121 15.89 -0.96 9.35
N GLY A 122 16.89 -0.96 8.47
CA GLY A 122 18.03 -1.89 8.56
C GLY A 122 18.82 -1.75 9.87
N ALA A 123 19.22 -0.53 10.23
CA ALA A 123 19.95 -0.28 11.47
C ALA A 123 19.12 -0.60 12.71
N ARG A 124 17.82 -0.25 12.70
CA ARG A 124 16.90 -0.58 13.81
C ARG A 124 16.67 -2.08 13.94
N PHE A 125 16.57 -2.80 12.83
CA PHE A 125 16.33 -4.24 12.85
C PHE A 125 17.52 -5.01 13.41
N VAL A 126 18.76 -4.61 13.07
CA VAL A 126 19.95 -5.15 13.72
C VAL A 126 19.94 -4.88 15.22
N SER A 127 19.58 -3.66 15.64
CA SER A 127 19.43 -3.31 17.05
C SER A 127 18.37 -4.16 17.75
N ASP A 128 17.24 -4.43 17.10
CA ASP A 128 16.17 -5.27 17.63
C ASP A 128 16.64 -6.71 17.90
N ILE A 129 17.44 -7.27 16.99
CA ILE A 129 18.02 -8.60 17.18
C ILE A 129 18.94 -8.64 18.40
N VAL A 130 19.83 -7.65 18.52
CA VAL A 130 20.83 -7.58 19.60
C VAL A 130 20.14 -7.37 20.95
N ASN A 131 19.18 -6.45 21.01
CA ASN A 131 18.56 -5.99 22.25
C ASN A 131 17.23 -6.69 22.57
N ARG A 132 16.75 -7.57 21.70
CA ARG A 132 15.45 -8.27 21.82
C ARG A 132 14.26 -7.29 21.91
N THR A 133 14.30 -6.26 21.06
CA THR A 133 13.26 -5.23 20.94
C THR A 133 12.50 -5.35 19.60
N HIS A 134 11.58 -4.42 19.33
CA HIS A 134 10.74 -4.40 18.12
C HIS A 134 10.54 -2.95 17.60
N VAL A 135 11.59 -2.13 17.66
CA VAL A 135 11.57 -0.71 17.27
C VAL A 135 11.57 -0.52 15.76
N ALA A 136 12.14 -1.45 15.00
CA ALA A 136 12.11 -1.44 13.54
C ALA A 136 10.72 -1.75 13.00
N GLN A 137 10.05 -2.73 13.60
CA GLN A 137 8.72 -3.18 13.22
C GLN A 137 8.08 -3.91 14.40
N ASP A 138 6.86 -3.50 14.75
CA ASP A 138 6.06 -4.20 15.75
C ASP A 138 5.59 -5.55 15.21
N GLN A 139 5.78 -6.61 16.01
CA GLN A 139 5.48 -7.98 15.59
C GLN A 139 3.96 -8.21 15.42
N GLN A 140 3.12 -7.57 16.25
CA GLN A 140 1.68 -7.72 16.16
C GLN A 140 1.13 -6.99 14.92
N GLN A 141 1.63 -5.79 14.63
CA GLN A 141 1.28 -5.06 13.40
C GLN A 141 1.67 -5.84 12.14
N ALA A 142 2.87 -6.42 12.12
CA ALA A 142 3.33 -7.24 10.99
C ALA A 142 2.43 -8.45 10.75
N LEU A 143 2.03 -9.15 11.83
CA LEU A 143 1.12 -10.30 11.74
C LEU A 143 -0.30 -9.87 11.36
N LEU A 144 -0.79 -8.74 11.87
CA LEU A 144 -2.09 -8.18 11.50
C LEU A 144 -2.15 -7.86 10.01
N ALA A 145 -1.13 -7.20 9.47
CA ALA A 145 -1.05 -6.91 8.03
C ALA A 145 -1.09 -8.20 7.19
N ALA A 146 -0.35 -9.24 7.59
CA ALA A 146 -0.37 -10.55 6.94
C ALA A 146 -1.74 -11.23 7.05
N GLU A 147 -2.37 -11.20 8.22
CA GLU A 147 -3.70 -11.76 8.46
C GLU A 147 -4.76 -11.10 7.57
N LEU A 148 -4.73 -9.76 7.46
CA LEU A 148 -5.68 -9.00 6.63
C LEU A 148 -5.61 -9.45 5.17
N VAL A 149 -4.42 -9.56 4.59
CA VAL A 149 -4.31 -9.95 3.17
C VAL A 149 -4.62 -11.42 2.92
N LEU A 150 -4.36 -12.30 3.89
CA LEU A 150 -4.78 -13.70 3.81
C LEU A 150 -6.31 -13.81 3.87
N LYS A 151 -6.96 -13.08 4.79
CA LYS A 151 -8.43 -12.99 4.86
C LYS A 151 -9.03 -12.41 3.58
N ALA A 152 -8.47 -11.31 3.09
CA ALA A 152 -8.93 -10.68 1.84
C ALA A 152 -8.79 -11.66 0.67
N GLN A 153 -7.61 -12.26 0.46
CA GLN A 153 -7.38 -13.19 -0.63
C GLN A 153 -8.29 -14.44 -0.54
N LYS A 154 -8.54 -14.96 0.66
CA LYS A 154 -9.41 -16.13 0.89
C LYS A 154 -10.89 -15.84 0.58
N ASN A 155 -11.36 -14.64 0.93
CA ASN A 155 -12.77 -14.27 0.82
C ASN A 155 -13.09 -13.42 -0.42
N ALA A 156 -12.08 -13.14 -1.26
CA ALA A 156 -12.26 -12.26 -2.41
C ALA A 156 -13.27 -12.82 -3.40
N ARG A 157 -14.18 -11.96 -3.86
CA ARG A 157 -15.06 -12.28 -4.99
C ARG A 157 -14.22 -12.32 -6.27
N VAL A 158 -14.26 -13.45 -6.97
CA VAL A 158 -13.68 -13.55 -8.31
C VAL A 158 -14.60 -12.84 -9.28
N LEU A 159 -14.12 -11.77 -9.91
CA LEU A 159 -14.85 -11.04 -10.93
C LEU A 159 -14.65 -11.69 -12.29
N GLN A 160 -15.68 -11.58 -13.12
CA GLN A 160 -15.64 -11.92 -14.53
C GLN A 160 -16.15 -10.71 -15.29
N PHE A 161 -15.39 -10.29 -16.30
CA PHE A 161 -15.78 -9.22 -17.19
C PHE A 161 -16.15 -9.84 -18.53
N SER A 162 -17.36 -9.55 -19.00
CA SER A 162 -17.71 -9.85 -20.39
C SER A 162 -17.01 -8.83 -21.26
N VAL A 163 -16.03 -9.27 -22.05
CA VAL A 163 -15.38 -8.47 -23.09
C VAL A 163 -16.12 -8.69 -24.41
#